data_AF-A0A1B9I2J0-F1
#
_entry.id   AF-A0A1B9I2J0-F1
#
_cell.length_a   1.000
_cell.length_b   1.000
_cell.length_c   1.000
_cell.angle_alpha   90.00
_cell.angle_beta   90.00
_cell.angle_gamma   90.00
#
_symmetry.space_group_name_H-M   'P 1'
#
loop_
_entity.id
_entity.type
_entity.pdbx_description
1 polymer ?
#
loop_
_entity_poly.entity_id
_entity_poly.type
_entity_poly.pdbx_seq_one_letter_code
_entity_poly.pdbx_strand_id
1 'polypeptide(L)'
;MRRIQISTFFLFPSILAVVIAQELSCSTTNLDPCSVPSPGGLFVFRQRFEPDVGSDHGSWGIDGLEVLDCTTQKSQDKISYLPTYTHEEIGSYCAKSSLFGGEKGYNDAEKEWAQSEVGEGVEEVWERTWNTAGRFISTFDHKCFEKSQAGMGVAEFFLITPSDDTTYSLRELTEALSTIDHKPLVQCHNTTLTSVSWPLNVKGKFDSGSFQAAAKFERKSNCPLEGIIYPPSTTLTPTKKSDDEEWEHLRRPPPRPITLSHDESRLYYRKEAAKEDPVVKLGLRKEHDEERDELKGERAGKQYWRDEL
;
A
#
# COMPACT_ATOMS: atom_id res chain seq x y z
N MET A 1 72.27 -20.48 -7.72
CA MET A 1 70.80 -20.50 -7.91
C MET A 1 70.28 -21.69 -7.10
N ARG A 2 69.36 -21.65 -6.13
CA ARG A 2 68.31 -20.70 -5.72
C ARG A 2 68.27 -20.69 -4.17
N ARG A 3 68.12 -19.52 -3.54
CA ARG A 3 67.82 -19.39 -2.11
C ARG A 3 66.31 -19.61 -1.93
N ILE A 4 65.94 -20.52 -1.04
CA ILE A 4 64.55 -20.80 -0.66
C ILE A 4 64.13 -19.72 0.33
N GLN A 5 63.17 -18.88 -0.07
CA GLN A 5 62.51 -17.90 0.80
C GLN A 5 61.46 -18.63 1.65
N ILE A 6 61.65 -18.63 2.96
CA ILE A 6 60.66 -19.10 3.93
C ILE A 6 59.67 -17.96 4.13
N SER A 7 58.45 -18.15 3.62
CA SER A 7 57.34 -17.21 3.77
C SER A 7 56.79 -17.32 5.19
N THR A 8 57.03 -16.30 6.01
CA THR A 8 56.42 -16.14 7.34
C THR A 8 54.92 -15.92 7.17
N PHE A 9 54.13 -16.95 7.48
CA PHE A 9 52.69 -16.84 7.66
C PHE A 9 52.40 -15.95 8.88
N PHE A 10 51.85 -14.76 8.63
CA PHE A 10 51.20 -13.95 9.65
C PHE A 10 49.95 -14.70 10.14
N LEU A 11 49.99 -15.17 11.39
CA LEU A 11 48.79 -15.62 12.10
C LEU A 11 47.96 -14.37 12.42
N PHE A 12 46.93 -14.12 11.61
CA PHE A 12 45.86 -13.20 11.97
C PHE A 12 45.11 -13.78 13.18
N PRO A 13 44.89 -13.01 14.26
CA PRO A 13 44.07 -13.46 15.36
C PRO A 13 42.64 -13.63 14.87
N SER A 14 42.13 -14.86 14.89
CA SER A 14 40.72 -15.14 14.68
C SER A 14 39.92 -14.37 15.73
N ILE A 15 39.25 -13.31 15.29
CA ILE A 15 38.28 -12.58 16.10
C ILE A 15 37.13 -13.56 16.35
N LEU A 16 37.08 -14.08 17.57
CA LEU A 16 35.98 -14.89 18.07
C LEU A 16 34.76 -13.96 18.11
N ALA A 17 33.89 -14.04 17.10
CA ALA A 17 32.61 -13.35 17.13
C ALA A 17 31.82 -13.92 18.32
N VAL A 18 31.66 -13.11 19.37
CA VAL A 18 30.78 -13.42 20.49
C VAL A 18 29.37 -13.43 19.91
N VAL A 19 28.83 -14.63 19.67
CA VAL A 19 27.41 -14.81 19.39
C VAL A 19 26.69 -14.50 20.70
N ILE A 20 26.27 -13.25 20.86
CA ILE A 20 25.36 -12.88 21.94
C ILE A 20 24.07 -13.64 21.66
N ALA A 21 23.74 -14.61 22.51
CA ALA A 21 22.44 -15.26 22.48
C ALA A 21 21.39 -14.20 22.81
N GLN A 22 20.80 -13.59 21.77
CA GLN A 22 19.76 -12.59 21.94
C GLN A 22 18.54 -13.22 22.60
N GLU A 23 17.99 -12.59 23.62
CA GLU A 23 16.81 -13.08 24.33
C GLU A 23 15.53 -12.74 23.56
N LEU A 24 14.50 -13.59 23.69
CA LEU A 24 13.20 -13.40 23.05
C LEU A 24 12.29 -12.57 23.97
N SER A 25 11.60 -11.58 23.42
CA SER A 25 10.60 -10.81 24.15
C SER A 25 9.51 -11.72 24.72
N CYS A 26 8.94 -11.34 25.86
CA CYS A 26 7.90 -12.10 26.58
C CYS A 26 8.27 -13.53 27.02
N SER A 27 9.56 -13.91 26.97
CA SER A 27 10.01 -15.25 27.40
C SER A 27 10.55 -15.28 28.83
N THR A 28 11.20 -14.19 29.28
CA THR A 28 11.80 -14.06 30.61
C THR A 28 11.39 -12.74 31.27
N THR A 29 11.46 -12.67 32.60
CA THR A 29 10.88 -11.55 33.38
C THR A 29 11.87 -10.45 33.73
N ASN A 30 13.16 -10.58 33.40
CA ASN A 30 14.23 -9.62 33.75
C ASN A 30 15.08 -9.25 32.53
N LEU A 31 14.42 -8.85 31.45
CA LEU A 31 15.07 -8.37 30.23
C LEU A 31 15.49 -6.91 30.37
N ASP A 32 16.68 -6.56 29.87
CA ASP A 32 17.09 -5.17 29.69
C ASP A 32 16.25 -4.52 28.56
N PRO A 33 15.46 -3.45 28.86
CA PRO A 33 14.60 -2.80 27.88
C PRO A 33 15.33 -2.20 26.66
N CYS A 34 16.64 -1.97 26.77
CA CYS A 34 17.48 -1.50 25.67
C CYS A 34 17.97 -2.63 24.74
N SER A 35 18.00 -3.85 25.24
CA SER A 35 18.46 -5.02 24.50
C SER A 35 17.31 -5.77 23.84
N VAL A 36 16.14 -5.81 24.50
CA VAL A 36 14.92 -6.46 24.01
C VAL A 36 13.69 -5.64 24.43
N PRO A 37 12.66 -5.49 23.55
CA PRO A 37 11.44 -4.79 23.91
C PRO A 37 10.73 -5.40 25.14
N SER A 38 10.60 -4.61 26.22
CA SER A 38 9.96 -5.00 27.48
C SER A 38 9.48 -3.76 28.24
N PRO A 39 8.27 -3.73 28.83
CA PRO A 39 7.26 -4.80 28.90
C PRO A 39 6.42 -4.98 27.61
N GLY A 40 6.49 -4.02 26.68
CA GLY A 40 5.84 -4.04 25.38
C GLY A 40 6.56 -4.92 24.36
N GLY A 41 6.59 -6.23 24.61
CA GLY A 41 7.37 -7.19 23.82
C GLY A 41 6.55 -8.00 22.82
N LEU A 42 5.21 -7.91 22.86
CA LEU A 42 4.31 -8.60 21.96
C LEU A 42 3.82 -7.62 20.90
N PHE A 43 4.20 -7.84 19.66
CA PHE A 43 3.82 -6.99 18.54
C PHE A 43 2.69 -7.62 17.76
N VAL A 44 1.74 -6.82 17.28
CA VAL A 44 0.71 -7.30 16.36
C VAL A 44 0.79 -6.49 15.09
N PHE A 45 1.38 -7.09 14.05
CA PHE A 45 1.47 -6.49 12.73
C PHE A 45 0.14 -6.71 11.99
N ARG A 46 -0.48 -5.65 11.50
CA ARG A 46 -1.80 -5.71 10.87
C ARG A 46 -1.70 -5.34 9.41
N GLN A 47 -2.29 -6.17 8.58
CA GLN A 47 -2.48 -5.91 7.16
C GLN A 47 -3.97 -5.77 6.87
N ARG A 48 -4.30 -4.86 5.96
CA ARG A 48 -5.67 -4.64 5.50
C ARG A 48 -5.74 -4.89 4.00
N PHE A 49 -6.84 -5.52 3.59
CA PHE A 49 -7.14 -5.72 2.19
C PHE A 49 -7.85 -4.48 1.63
N GLU A 50 -7.32 -3.94 0.54
CA GLU A 50 -7.85 -2.80 -0.19
C GLU A 50 -8.28 -3.26 -1.58
N PRO A 51 -9.60 -3.43 -1.84
CA PRO A 51 -10.08 -3.89 -3.13
C PRO A 51 -9.98 -2.80 -4.21
N ASP A 52 -9.96 -1.52 -3.83
CA ASP A 52 -9.91 -0.37 -4.74
C ASP A 52 -8.48 0.00 -5.16
N VAL A 53 -7.46 -0.59 -4.53
CA VAL A 53 -6.05 -0.24 -4.70
C VAL A 53 -5.30 -1.43 -5.33
N GLY A 54 -4.32 -1.13 -6.17
CA GLY A 54 -3.46 -2.13 -6.79
C GLY A 54 -3.97 -2.66 -8.13
N SER A 55 -3.98 -3.98 -8.28
CA SER A 55 -4.32 -4.67 -9.54
C SER A 55 -5.78 -5.13 -9.58
N ASP A 56 -6.14 -5.89 -10.61
CA ASP A 56 -7.47 -6.50 -10.80
C ASP A 56 -7.91 -7.45 -9.65
N HIS A 57 -7.06 -7.68 -8.65
CA HIS A 57 -7.31 -8.53 -7.49
C HIS A 57 -7.25 -7.80 -6.14
N GLY A 58 -7.14 -6.46 -6.13
CA GLY A 58 -6.90 -5.66 -4.94
C GLY A 58 -5.47 -5.82 -4.44
N SER A 59 -5.12 -5.12 -3.36
CA SER A 59 -3.82 -5.21 -2.72
C SER A 59 -3.94 -5.35 -1.20
N TRP A 60 -2.93 -5.96 -0.60
CA TRP A 60 -2.75 -5.94 0.85
C TRP A 60 -1.74 -4.86 1.20
N GLY A 61 -2.11 -3.96 2.08
CA GLY A 61 -1.21 -2.96 2.62
C GLY A 61 -1.05 -3.09 4.13
N ILE A 62 -0.05 -2.41 4.66
CA ILE A 62 0.23 -2.29 6.09
C ILE A 62 -0.83 -1.36 6.69
N ASP A 63 -1.65 -1.90 7.59
CA ASP A 63 -2.63 -1.10 8.33
C ASP A 63 -2.02 -0.48 9.60
N GLY A 64 -1.02 -1.16 10.17
CA GLY A 64 -0.20 -0.64 11.26
C GLY A 64 0.35 -1.72 12.17
N LEU A 65 0.94 -1.28 13.28
CA LEU A 65 1.58 -2.13 14.26
C LEU A 65 1.04 -1.79 15.65
N GLU A 66 0.66 -2.80 16.44
CA GLU A 66 0.33 -2.62 17.85
C GLU A 66 1.48 -3.12 18.73
N VAL A 67 1.77 -2.40 19.82
CA VAL A 67 2.70 -2.82 20.86
C VAL A 67 1.88 -3.22 22.08
N LEU A 68 1.94 -4.49 22.46
CA LEU A 68 1.18 -5.06 23.57
C LEU A 68 2.10 -5.48 24.71
N ASP A 69 1.59 -5.34 25.92
CA ASP A 69 2.22 -5.88 27.12
C ASP A 69 2.21 -7.42 27.08
N CYS A 70 3.36 -8.02 27.40
CA CYS A 70 3.56 -9.47 27.34
C CYS A 70 2.61 -10.29 28.23
N THR A 71 2.16 -9.73 29.36
CA THR A 71 1.36 -10.47 30.36
C THR A 71 -0.13 -10.24 30.17
N THR A 72 -0.51 -8.98 29.94
CA THR A 72 -1.91 -8.56 29.86
C THR A 72 -2.45 -8.51 28.43
N GLN A 73 -1.58 -8.52 27.42
CA GLN A 73 -1.92 -8.37 25.99
C GLN A 73 -2.77 -7.14 25.67
N LYS A 74 -2.70 -6.14 26.55
CA LYS A 74 -3.30 -4.82 26.35
C LYS A 74 -2.29 -3.90 25.68
N SER A 75 -2.79 -2.87 25.00
CA SER A 75 -1.93 -1.86 24.39
C SER A 75 -0.97 -1.27 25.43
N GLN A 76 0.29 -1.15 25.05
CA GLN A 76 1.32 -0.52 25.85
C GLN A 76 1.21 0.99 25.69
N ASP A 77 0.23 1.61 26.34
CA ASP A 77 -0.06 3.05 26.24
C ASP A 77 0.39 3.85 27.49
N LYS A 78 0.88 3.16 28.52
CA LYS A 78 1.16 3.77 29.84
C LYS A 78 2.53 4.42 29.96
N ILE A 79 3.54 3.85 29.32
CA ILE A 79 4.95 4.28 29.45
C ILE A 79 5.48 4.59 28.06
N SER A 80 5.53 5.88 27.72
CA SER A 80 6.17 6.35 26.49
C SER A 80 7.67 6.53 26.70
N TYR A 81 8.47 6.05 25.75
CA TYR A 81 9.93 6.20 25.73
C TYR A 81 10.40 7.35 24.85
N LEU A 82 9.56 7.76 23.89
CA LEU A 82 9.83 8.84 22.94
C LEU A 82 8.67 9.85 22.88
N PRO A 83 8.91 11.06 22.36
CA PRO A 83 7.86 12.08 22.19
C PRO A 83 6.92 11.73 21.04
N THR A 84 5.82 12.48 20.95
CA THR A 84 4.99 12.53 19.75
C THR A 84 5.68 13.35 18.67
N TYR A 85 5.37 13.05 17.42
CA TYR A 85 5.79 13.83 16.25
C TYR A 85 4.57 14.11 15.37
N THR A 86 4.64 15.17 14.55
CA THR A 86 3.65 15.45 13.51
C THR A 86 3.99 14.67 12.23
N HIS A 87 3.03 14.55 11.31
CA HIS A 87 3.22 13.92 10.01
C HIS A 87 4.41 14.52 9.23
N GLU A 88 4.60 15.85 9.25
CA GLU A 88 5.74 16.48 8.55
C GLU A 88 7.09 16.14 9.21
N GLU A 89 7.12 16.03 10.53
CA GLU A 89 8.32 15.61 11.27
C GLU A 89 8.65 14.15 10.95
N ILE A 90 7.65 13.25 10.97
CA ILE A 90 7.80 11.84 10.65
C ILE A 90 8.32 11.66 9.21
N GLY A 91 7.66 12.28 8.23
CA GLY A 91 8.09 12.25 6.83
C GLY A 91 9.51 12.79 6.65
N SER A 92 9.83 13.90 7.31
CA SER A 92 11.17 14.49 7.31
C SER A 92 12.25 13.58 7.90
N TYR A 93 11.97 12.85 8.99
CA TYR A 93 12.93 11.94 9.61
C TYR A 93 13.17 10.71 8.74
N CYS A 94 12.09 10.14 8.18
CA CYS A 94 12.17 9.01 7.28
C CYS A 94 12.91 9.38 5.98
N ALA A 95 12.58 10.50 5.34
CA ALA A 95 13.22 10.95 4.11
C ALA A 95 14.71 11.29 4.26
N LYS A 96 15.13 11.79 5.44
CA LYS A 96 16.55 12.07 5.75
C LYS A 96 17.34 10.82 6.14
N SER A 97 16.67 9.75 6.52
CA SER A 97 17.33 8.53 6.97
C SER A 97 17.97 7.79 5.80
N SER A 98 19.21 7.33 5.99
CA SER A 98 19.88 6.47 5.01
C SER A 98 19.23 5.09 4.89
N LEU A 99 18.35 4.71 5.82
CA LEU A 99 17.66 3.43 5.85
C LEU A 99 16.73 3.21 4.65
N PHE A 100 16.05 4.26 4.18
CA PHE A 100 15.16 4.18 3.03
C PHE A 100 15.90 4.16 1.69
N GLY A 101 17.23 4.29 1.67
CA GLY A 101 17.98 4.31 0.41
C GLY A 101 17.66 5.51 -0.48
N GLY A 102 17.12 6.59 0.09
CA GLY A 102 16.72 7.82 -0.59
C GLY A 102 15.22 7.89 -0.90
N GLU A 103 14.85 8.87 -1.74
CA GLU A 103 13.46 9.20 -2.06
C GLU A 103 12.67 8.02 -2.64
N LYS A 104 13.31 7.16 -3.44
CA LYS A 104 12.64 5.99 -4.02
C LYS A 104 12.15 5.04 -2.94
N GLY A 105 13.00 4.65 -1.98
CA GLY A 105 12.58 3.69 -0.96
C GLY A 105 11.63 4.32 0.07
N TYR A 106 11.71 5.64 0.29
CA TYR A 106 10.70 6.37 1.05
C TYR A 106 9.31 6.25 0.39
N ASN A 107 9.22 6.60 -0.90
CA ASN A 107 7.98 6.51 -1.68
C ASN A 107 7.48 5.06 -1.83
N ASP A 108 8.38 4.08 -1.92
CA ASP A 108 8.00 2.67 -1.97
C ASP A 108 7.42 2.23 -0.62
N ALA A 109 8.04 2.61 0.50
CA ALA A 109 7.50 2.33 1.82
C ALA A 109 6.14 2.99 2.03
N GLU A 110 5.94 4.25 1.62
CA GLU A 110 4.62 4.89 1.70
C GLU A 110 3.53 4.12 0.93
N LYS A 111 3.85 3.56 -0.24
CA LYS A 111 2.89 2.78 -1.04
C LYS A 111 2.51 1.45 -0.42
N GLU A 112 3.37 0.87 0.42
CA GLU A 112 3.06 -0.38 1.12
C GLU A 112 2.05 -0.17 2.25
N TRP A 113 1.86 1.06 2.74
CA TRP A 113 0.87 1.36 3.77
C TRP A 113 -0.51 1.56 3.18
N ALA A 114 -1.49 0.90 3.80
CA ALA A 114 -2.87 0.95 3.37
C ALA A 114 -3.48 2.33 3.72
N GLN A 115 -4.23 2.91 2.79
CA GLN A 115 -4.87 4.22 3.00
C GLN A 115 -6.01 4.07 4.02
N SER A 116 -6.03 4.85 5.08
CA SER A 116 -7.06 4.72 6.12
C SER A 116 -8.40 5.28 5.67
N GLU A 117 -8.42 6.48 5.09
CA GLU A 117 -9.65 7.22 4.75
C GLU A 117 -9.49 8.08 3.49
N VAL A 118 -10.61 8.37 2.81
CA VAL A 118 -10.62 9.23 1.62
C VAL A 118 -10.22 10.66 2.02
N GLY A 119 -9.05 11.09 1.54
CA GLY A 119 -8.52 12.44 1.80
C GLY A 119 -7.55 12.53 2.98
N GLU A 120 -7.27 11.42 3.67
CA GLU A 120 -6.13 11.31 4.60
C GLU A 120 -4.88 10.90 3.80
N GLY A 121 -3.76 11.58 4.01
CA GLY A 121 -2.47 11.18 3.43
C GLY A 121 -1.84 10.02 4.21
N VAL A 122 -0.84 9.39 3.60
CA VAL A 122 -0.11 8.29 4.24
C VAL A 122 0.73 8.80 5.43
N GLU A 123 1.20 10.04 5.38
CA GLU A 123 2.00 10.63 6.46
C GLU A 123 1.18 10.78 7.77
N GLU A 124 -0.13 11.07 7.68
CA GLU A 124 -1.04 11.11 8.83
C GLU A 124 -1.28 9.71 9.42
N VAL A 125 -1.33 8.68 8.57
CA VAL A 125 -1.35 7.28 9.01
C VAL A 125 -0.08 6.94 9.78
N TRP A 126 1.07 7.38 9.27
CA TRP A 126 2.36 7.19 9.92
C TRP A 126 2.40 7.94 11.25
N GLU A 127 1.98 9.20 11.30
CA GLU A 127 1.86 10.01 12.51
C GLU A 127 1.06 9.26 13.59
N ARG A 128 -0.15 8.81 13.26
CA ARG A 128 -1.02 8.08 14.18
C ARG A 128 -0.36 6.78 14.65
N THR A 129 0.29 6.05 13.75
CA THR A 129 0.89 4.76 14.09
C THR A 129 2.13 4.92 14.97
N TRP A 130 2.96 5.94 14.74
CA TRP A 130 4.05 6.28 15.63
C TRP A 130 3.54 6.68 17.03
N ASN A 131 2.55 7.58 17.06
CA ASN A 131 2.04 8.15 18.29
C ASN A 131 1.27 7.13 19.16
N THR A 132 0.71 6.08 18.55
CA THR A 132 -0.03 5.02 19.25
C THR A 132 0.79 3.76 19.55
N ALA A 133 1.89 3.53 18.83
CA ALA A 133 2.69 2.31 18.95
C ALA A 133 4.20 2.58 19.02
N GLY A 134 4.77 3.25 18.01
CA GLY A 134 6.23 3.39 17.87
C GLY A 134 6.92 4.01 19.09
N ARG A 135 6.33 5.06 19.66
CA ARG A 135 6.89 5.75 20.84
C ARG A 135 6.87 4.94 22.14
N PHE A 136 6.21 3.79 22.15
CA PHE A 136 6.08 2.89 23.29
C PHE A 136 7.05 1.70 23.24
N ILE A 137 7.92 1.65 22.22
CA ILE A 137 8.96 0.62 22.08
C ILE A 137 10.15 0.99 22.97
N SER A 138 10.47 0.12 23.94
CA SER A 138 11.48 0.43 24.95
C SER A 138 12.90 0.52 24.40
N THR A 139 13.21 -0.19 23.32
CA THR A 139 14.54 -0.19 22.71
C THR A 139 14.88 1.13 22.03
N PHE A 140 13.88 1.98 21.79
CA PHE A 140 14.06 3.31 21.24
C PHE A 140 14.25 4.41 22.31
N ASP A 141 14.25 4.07 23.60
CA ASP A 141 14.51 5.01 24.68
C ASP A 141 15.88 5.69 24.48
N HIS A 142 15.95 7.00 24.70
CA HIS A 142 17.18 7.80 24.59
C HIS A 142 18.35 7.20 25.38
N LYS A 143 18.08 6.52 26.51
CA LYS A 143 19.12 5.89 27.34
C LYS A 143 19.81 4.70 26.65
N CYS A 144 19.18 4.14 25.61
CA CYS A 144 19.67 2.99 24.86
C CYS A 144 20.66 3.37 23.75
N PHE A 145 20.86 4.68 23.53
CA PHE A 145 21.76 5.23 22.53
C PHE A 145 22.83 6.10 23.18
N GLU A 146 24.05 6.03 22.65
CA GLU A 146 25.16 6.87 23.12
C GLU A 146 24.94 8.35 22.81
N LYS A 147 24.23 8.64 21.71
CA LYS A 147 23.89 9.99 21.26
C LYS A 147 22.41 10.03 20.91
N SER A 148 21.63 10.74 21.72
CA SER A 148 20.21 10.92 21.46
C SER A 148 19.95 12.09 20.52
N GLN A 149 19.14 11.87 19.48
CA GLN A 149 18.66 12.91 18.57
C GLN A 149 17.14 12.81 18.42
N ALA A 150 16.49 13.93 18.09
CA ALA A 150 15.09 13.93 17.70
C ALA A 150 14.89 13.10 16.41
N GLY A 151 13.83 12.30 16.36
CA GLY A 151 13.52 11.41 15.24
C GLY A 151 14.24 10.06 15.27
N MET A 152 15.02 9.74 16.31
CA MET A 152 15.60 8.41 16.44
C MET A 152 14.52 7.34 16.62
N GLY A 153 14.68 6.20 15.95
CA GLY A 153 13.72 5.10 15.98
C GLY A 153 12.55 5.29 15.02
N VAL A 154 12.29 6.50 14.52
CA VAL A 154 11.17 6.77 13.59
C VAL A 154 11.40 6.06 12.28
N ALA A 155 12.57 6.25 11.67
CA ALA A 155 12.89 5.62 10.40
C ALA A 155 12.95 4.10 10.54
N GLU A 156 13.53 3.59 11.63
CA GLU A 156 13.59 2.16 11.96
C GLU A 156 12.20 1.55 12.14
N PHE A 157 11.25 2.32 12.69
CA PHE A 157 9.87 1.88 12.89
C PHE A 157 9.07 1.79 11.59
N PHE A 158 9.29 2.69 10.63
CA PHE A 158 8.58 2.67 9.33
C PHE A 158 9.30 1.82 8.27
N LEU A 159 10.58 1.52 8.47
CA LEU A 159 11.34 0.56 7.67
C LEU A 159 11.02 -0.89 8.06
N ILE A 160 9.75 -1.22 8.31
CA ILE A 160 9.28 -2.60 8.36
C ILE A 160 8.97 -2.98 6.91
N THR A 161 9.98 -2.94 6.05
CA THR A 161 9.85 -3.46 4.69
C THR A 161 10.10 -4.96 4.72
N PRO A 162 9.15 -5.81 4.28
CA PRO A 162 9.47 -7.19 3.94
C PRO A 162 10.53 -7.16 2.83
N SER A 163 11.72 -7.73 3.09
CA SER A 163 12.77 -7.80 2.08
C SER A 163 12.41 -8.83 1.00
N ASP A 164 12.99 -8.70 -0.19
CA ASP A 164 12.79 -9.63 -1.31
C ASP A 164 13.26 -11.08 -1.02
N ASP A 165 14.02 -11.29 0.07
CA ASP A 165 14.38 -12.64 0.57
C ASP A 165 13.34 -13.21 1.55
N THR A 166 12.29 -12.43 1.84
CA THR A 166 11.17 -12.74 2.76
C THR A 166 9.80 -12.31 2.21
N THR A 167 9.69 -12.07 0.91
CA THR A 167 8.40 -11.98 0.21
C THR A 167 7.81 -13.38 0.08
N TYR A 168 7.18 -13.86 1.16
CA TYR A 168 6.21 -14.92 1.02
C TYR A 168 5.12 -14.41 0.09
N SER A 169 5.04 -14.98 -1.12
CA SER A 169 3.86 -14.77 -1.95
C SER A 169 2.63 -15.07 -1.09
N LEU A 170 1.54 -14.33 -1.25
CA LEU A 170 0.34 -14.51 -0.44
C LEU A 170 -0.16 -15.98 -0.41
N ARG A 171 0.23 -16.76 -1.43
CA ARG A 171 0.09 -18.21 -1.52
C ARG A 171 0.99 -18.99 -0.53
N GLU A 172 2.26 -18.63 -0.38
CA GLU A 172 3.18 -19.21 0.62
C GLU A 172 2.85 -18.77 2.05
N LEU A 173 2.34 -17.55 2.27
CA LEU A 173 1.78 -17.19 3.58
C LEU A 173 0.61 -18.11 3.92
N THR A 174 -0.36 -18.26 3.02
CA THR A 174 -1.55 -19.13 3.21
C THR A 174 -1.19 -20.62 3.37
N GLU A 175 -0.17 -21.11 2.65
CA GLU A 175 0.38 -22.46 2.84
C GLU A 175 1.14 -22.57 4.17
N ALA A 176 1.86 -21.54 4.62
CA ALA A 176 2.49 -21.49 5.93
C ALA A 176 1.46 -21.46 7.09
N LEU A 177 0.27 -20.88 6.88
CA LEU A 177 -0.84 -20.88 7.86
C LEU A 177 -1.43 -22.27 8.13
N SER A 178 -1.06 -23.26 7.30
CA SER A 178 -1.44 -24.66 7.48
C SER A 178 -0.43 -25.47 8.30
N THR A 179 0.71 -24.88 8.69
CA THR A 179 1.62 -25.51 9.65
C THR A 179 1.15 -25.32 11.09
N ILE A 180 1.26 -26.40 11.86
CA ILE A 180 0.36 -26.74 12.98
C ILE A 180 0.41 -25.76 14.16
N ASP A 181 1.42 -24.89 14.26
CA ASP A 181 1.64 -24.09 15.46
C ASP A 181 1.37 -22.58 15.31
N HIS A 182 1.23 -22.00 14.11
CA HIS A 182 1.15 -20.54 13.95
C HIS A 182 0.00 -20.12 13.01
N LYS A 183 -1.06 -19.52 13.58
CA LYS A 183 -2.22 -19.03 12.82
C LYS A 183 -2.37 -17.52 13.01
N PRO A 184 -2.35 -16.72 11.93
CA PRO A 184 -2.68 -15.31 12.04
C PRO A 184 -4.14 -15.15 12.39
N LEU A 185 -4.45 -14.00 12.97
CA LEU A 185 -5.80 -13.63 13.29
C LEU A 185 -6.47 -13.03 12.07
N VAL A 186 -7.47 -13.72 11.53
CA VAL A 186 -8.33 -13.16 10.49
C VAL A 186 -9.43 -12.31 11.12
N GLN A 187 -9.64 -11.13 10.56
CA GLN A 187 -10.70 -10.21 10.93
C GLN A 187 -11.65 -10.02 9.74
N CYS A 188 -12.94 -10.17 10.03
CA CYS A 188 -14.01 -10.01 9.06
C CYS A 188 -14.98 -8.92 9.49
N HIS A 189 -15.52 -8.22 8.51
CA HIS A 189 -16.70 -7.39 8.67
C HIS A 189 -17.91 -8.17 8.16
N ASN A 190 -18.80 -8.58 9.07
CA ASN A 190 -19.86 -9.58 8.84
C ASN A 190 -19.30 -10.92 8.34
N THR A 191 -19.26 -11.13 7.03
CA THR A 191 -18.72 -12.32 6.38
C THR A 191 -17.54 -12.01 5.48
N THR A 192 -17.22 -10.74 5.26
CA THR A 192 -16.17 -10.33 4.31
C THR A 192 -14.85 -10.16 5.04
N LEU A 193 -13.78 -10.76 4.53
CA LEU A 193 -12.43 -10.60 5.07
C LEU A 193 -11.96 -9.15 4.87
N THR A 194 -11.46 -8.52 5.94
CA THR A 194 -10.99 -7.13 5.91
C THR A 194 -9.52 -7.01 6.27
N SER A 195 -9.06 -7.75 7.28
CA SER A 195 -7.72 -7.58 7.82
C SER A 195 -7.17 -8.87 8.39
N VAL A 196 -5.84 -8.95 8.43
CA VAL A 196 -5.09 -10.07 8.98
C VAL A 196 -4.10 -9.51 9.98
N SER A 197 -4.03 -10.11 11.17
CA SER A 197 -3.12 -9.70 12.23
C SER A 197 -2.12 -10.82 12.56
N TRP A 198 -0.86 -10.45 12.66
CA TRP A 198 0.27 -11.35 12.89
C TRP A 198 0.86 -11.05 14.27
N PRO A 199 0.60 -11.89 15.28
CA PRO A 199 1.20 -11.73 16.59
C PRO A 199 2.66 -12.21 16.56
N LEU A 200 3.58 -11.35 16.96
CA LEU A 200 5.03 -11.51 16.84
C LEU A 200 5.73 -11.17 18.16
N ASN A 201 6.83 -11.86 18.42
CA ASN A 201 7.82 -11.57 19.44
C ASN A 201 9.14 -11.17 18.76
N VAL A 202 9.97 -10.39 19.45
CA VAL A 202 11.25 -9.92 18.93
C VAL A 202 12.37 -10.57 19.71
N LYS A 203 13.36 -11.11 19.01
CA LYS A 203 14.61 -11.57 19.59
C LYS A 203 15.69 -10.52 19.32
N GLY A 204 16.17 -9.88 20.38
CA GLY A 204 17.05 -8.70 20.30
C GLY A 204 16.28 -7.38 20.25
N LYS A 205 16.92 -6.33 19.68
CA LYS A 205 16.33 -4.99 19.57
C LYS A 205 15.27 -4.95 18.46
N PHE A 206 14.40 -3.93 18.47
CA PHE A 206 13.40 -3.77 17.41
C PHE A 206 14.02 -3.51 16.02
N ASP A 207 15.06 -2.69 15.95
CA ASP A 207 15.71 -2.23 14.71
C ASP A 207 16.61 -3.28 14.04
N SER A 208 17.21 -4.16 14.82
CA SER A 208 18.29 -5.07 14.41
C SER A 208 18.04 -6.52 14.81
N GLY A 209 16.97 -6.77 15.55
CA GLY A 209 16.57 -8.10 15.99
C GLY A 209 15.79 -8.87 14.93
N SER A 210 15.36 -10.07 15.32
CA SER A 210 14.55 -10.96 14.46
C SER A 210 13.15 -11.13 15.03
N PHE A 211 12.14 -11.00 14.18
CA PHE A 211 10.75 -11.27 14.53
C PHE A 211 10.46 -12.77 14.43
N GLN A 212 9.75 -13.30 15.40
CA GLN A 212 9.28 -14.69 15.47
C GLN A 212 7.80 -14.69 15.84
N ALA A 213 7.06 -15.72 15.43
CA ALA A 213 5.64 -15.82 15.80
C ALA A 213 5.47 -15.92 17.33
N ALA A 214 4.45 -15.25 17.84
CA ALA A 214 4.11 -15.32 19.25
C ALA A 214 3.56 -16.69 19.62
N ALA A 215 4.16 -17.34 20.62
CA ALA A 215 3.68 -18.64 21.11
C ALA A 215 2.32 -18.53 21.85
N LYS A 216 2.00 -17.36 22.41
CA LYS A 216 0.77 -17.11 23.16
C LYS A 216 0.13 -15.82 22.69
N PHE A 217 -1.11 -15.92 22.21
CA PHE A 217 -1.96 -14.79 21.90
C PHE A 217 -3.42 -15.18 22.18
N GLU A 218 -4.11 -14.37 22.97
CA GLU A 218 -5.44 -14.71 23.51
C GLU A 218 -6.58 -14.23 22.60
N ARG A 219 -6.34 -13.23 21.74
CA ARG A 219 -7.38 -12.70 20.85
C ARG A 219 -7.76 -13.77 19.82
N LYS A 220 -9.06 -13.88 19.55
CA LYS A 220 -9.65 -14.83 18.58
C LYS A 220 -10.17 -14.11 17.34
N SER A 221 -10.23 -14.83 16.23
CA SER A 221 -10.82 -14.33 14.99
C SER A 221 -12.31 -14.06 15.21
N ASN A 222 -12.82 -12.98 14.62
CA ASN A 222 -14.26 -12.68 14.61
C ASN A 222 -14.96 -13.26 13.36
N CYS A 223 -14.20 -13.85 12.42
CA CYS A 223 -14.74 -14.48 11.22
C CYS A 223 -15.54 -15.77 11.53
N PRO A 224 -16.60 -16.05 10.76
CA PRO A 224 -17.29 -17.34 10.82
C PRO A 224 -16.37 -18.47 10.36
N LEU A 225 -16.64 -19.70 10.79
CA LEU A 225 -15.84 -20.88 10.41
C LEU A 225 -15.96 -21.23 8.92
N GLU A 226 -17.09 -20.87 8.30
CA GLU A 226 -17.39 -21.12 6.89
C GLU A 226 -18.11 -19.91 6.27
N GLY A 227 -18.09 -19.80 4.94
CA GLY A 227 -18.77 -18.73 4.22
C GLY A 227 -18.07 -17.36 4.28
N ILE A 228 -16.75 -17.35 4.53
CA ILE A 228 -15.95 -16.13 4.46
C ILE A 228 -15.84 -15.69 2.99
N ILE A 229 -16.20 -14.43 2.73
CA ILE A 229 -16.14 -13.79 1.43
C ILE A 229 -14.80 -13.05 1.33
N TYR A 230 -14.03 -13.37 0.30
CA TYR A 230 -12.89 -12.55 -0.12
C TYR A 230 -13.37 -11.61 -1.22
N PRO A 231 -13.41 -10.28 -0.99
CA PRO A 231 -13.98 -9.37 -1.96
C PRO A 231 -13.11 -9.32 -3.23
N PRO A 232 -13.71 -9.33 -4.44
CA PRO A 232 -12.95 -9.06 -5.66
C PRO A 232 -12.51 -7.59 -5.70
N SER A 233 -11.54 -7.28 -6.56
CA SER A 233 -11.19 -5.89 -6.83
C SER A 233 -12.40 -5.12 -7.36
N THR A 234 -12.64 -3.93 -6.80
CA THR A 234 -13.72 -3.02 -7.20
C THR A 234 -13.38 -2.26 -8.49
N THR A 235 -12.15 -2.35 -8.99
CA THR A 235 -11.73 -1.81 -10.30
C THR A 235 -12.12 -2.72 -11.46
N LEU A 236 -12.51 -3.97 -11.17
CA LEU A 236 -13.26 -4.77 -12.12
C LEU A 236 -14.63 -4.14 -12.29
N THR A 237 -14.79 -3.28 -13.31
CA THR A 237 -16.11 -3.07 -13.90
C THR A 237 -16.73 -4.46 -14.05
N PRO A 238 -17.95 -4.71 -13.54
CA PRO A 238 -18.62 -5.95 -13.86
C PRO A 238 -18.57 -6.00 -15.37
N THR A 239 -17.91 -7.01 -15.93
CA THR A 239 -18.04 -7.30 -17.34
C THR A 239 -19.54 -7.34 -17.52
N LYS A 240 -20.11 -6.28 -18.13
CA LYS A 240 -21.39 -6.39 -18.80
C LYS A 240 -21.15 -7.65 -19.60
N LYS A 241 -21.85 -8.73 -19.26
CA LYS A 241 -22.12 -9.76 -20.26
C LYS A 241 -22.65 -8.94 -21.41
N SER A 242 -21.80 -8.70 -22.41
CA SER A 242 -22.22 -7.96 -23.57
C SER A 242 -23.31 -8.87 -24.11
N ASP A 243 -24.55 -8.38 -24.10
CA ASP A 243 -25.67 -9.05 -24.75
C ASP A 243 -25.37 -9.35 -26.24
N ASP A 244 -24.23 -8.88 -26.76
CA ASP A 244 -23.61 -9.19 -28.04
C ASP A 244 -23.15 -10.65 -28.21
N GLU A 245 -22.90 -11.44 -27.14
CA GLU A 245 -22.55 -12.86 -27.31
C GLU A 245 -23.75 -13.74 -27.71
N GLU A 246 -24.98 -13.32 -27.42
CA GLU A 246 -26.19 -14.07 -27.82
C GLU A 246 -26.58 -13.81 -29.29
N TRP A 247 -26.12 -12.71 -29.91
CA TRP A 247 -26.48 -12.34 -31.28
C TRP A 247 -25.48 -12.78 -32.36
N GLU A 248 -24.34 -13.37 -31.99
CA GLU A 248 -23.35 -13.92 -32.94
C GLU A 248 -23.93 -15.06 -33.81
N HIS A 249 -24.95 -15.78 -33.33
CA HIS A 249 -25.60 -16.89 -34.03
C HIS A 249 -26.67 -16.50 -35.05
N LEU A 250 -26.99 -15.20 -35.19
CA LEU A 250 -27.91 -14.70 -36.22
C LEU A 250 -27.24 -13.69 -37.15
N ARG A 251 -25.95 -13.92 -37.47
CA ARG A 251 -25.32 -13.25 -38.61
C ARG A 251 -26.10 -13.57 -39.89
N ARG A 252 -26.83 -12.56 -40.35
CA ARG A 252 -27.51 -12.50 -41.66
C ARG A 252 -26.55 -13.01 -42.74
N PRO A 253 -26.97 -13.95 -43.61
CA PRO A 253 -26.09 -14.42 -44.67
C PRO A 253 -25.61 -13.23 -45.52
N PRO A 254 -24.36 -13.25 -46.00
CA PRO A 254 -23.83 -12.15 -46.81
C PRO A 254 -24.72 -11.93 -48.04
N PRO A 255 -24.85 -10.67 -48.51
CA PRO A 255 -25.68 -10.38 -49.67
C PRO A 255 -25.17 -11.20 -50.86
N ARG A 256 -26.07 -11.99 -51.47
CA ARG A 256 -25.74 -12.70 -52.72
C ARG A 256 -25.37 -11.67 -53.80
N PRO A 257 -24.37 -11.96 -54.66
CA PRO A 257 -24.03 -11.07 -55.77
C PRO A 257 -25.27 -10.81 -56.62
N ILE A 258 -25.57 -9.54 -56.87
CA ILE A 258 -26.62 -9.16 -57.81
C ILE A 258 -26.12 -9.51 -59.21
N THR A 259 -26.52 -10.67 -59.74
CA THR A 259 -26.38 -10.94 -61.16
C THR A 259 -27.46 -10.14 -61.88
N LEU A 260 -27.03 -9.03 -62.47
CA LEU A 260 -27.85 -8.15 -63.28
C LEU A 260 -28.19 -8.86 -64.59
N SER A 261 -29.29 -9.61 -64.59
CA SER A 261 -29.87 -10.19 -65.81
C SER A 261 -31.35 -9.88 -65.88
N HIS A 262 -31.69 -8.61 -66.07
CA HIS A 262 -32.68 -8.27 -67.09
C HIS A 262 -32.63 -6.77 -67.39
N ASP A 263 -32.35 -6.50 -68.66
CA ASP A 263 -32.69 -5.29 -69.38
C ASP A 263 -34.19 -5.03 -69.25
N GLU A 264 -34.56 -3.92 -68.60
CA GLU A 264 -35.79 -3.19 -68.88
C GLU A 264 -35.48 -1.69 -68.84
N SER A 265 -34.80 -1.25 -69.89
CA SER A 265 -34.92 0.10 -70.41
C SER A 265 -36.40 0.44 -70.67
N ARG A 266 -36.91 1.51 -70.05
CA ARG A 266 -37.99 2.46 -70.49
C ARG A 266 -38.56 3.18 -69.25
N LEU A 267 -38.89 4.47 -69.17
CA LEU A 267 -38.85 5.68 -69.99
C LEU A 267 -39.28 6.82 -69.02
N TYR A 268 -38.61 7.98 -69.06
CA TYR A 268 -39.11 9.38 -68.91
C TYR A 268 -40.07 9.73 -67.73
N TYR A 269 -39.85 10.79 -66.93
CA TYR A 269 -39.59 12.17 -67.35
C TYR A 269 -38.71 12.96 -66.36
N ARG A 270 -37.80 13.73 -66.96
CA ARG A 270 -37.10 14.89 -66.39
C ARG A 270 -38.05 16.09 -66.42
N LYS A 271 -38.38 16.67 -65.26
CA LYS A 271 -38.93 18.03 -65.20
C LYS A 271 -37.83 18.99 -64.73
N GLU A 272 -37.32 19.69 -65.73
CA GLU A 272 -36.85 21.08 -65.78
C GLU A 272 -35.97 21.63 -64.65
N ALA A 273 -34.77 22.00 -65.08
CA ALA A 273 -33.79 22.78 -64.36
C ALA A 273 -34.32 24.19 -64.06
N ALA A 274 -34.18 24.61 -62.79
CA ALA A 274 -33.95 26.02 -62.47
C ALA A 274 -32.44 26.22 -62.31
N LYS A 275 -31.96 27.29 -62.95
CA LYS A 275 -30.56 27.65 -63.19
C LYS A 275 -29.80 28.06 -61.92
N GLU A 276 -28.49 27.96 -62.03
CA GLU A 276 -27.41 28.15 -61.06
C GLU A 276 -27.35 29.51 -60.35
N ASP A 277 -26.72 29.53 -59.16
CA ASP A 277 -25.84 30.62 -58.71
C ASP A 277 -24.81 30.07 -57.68
N PRO A 278 -23.48 30.06 -57.96
CA PRO A 278 -22.47 29.44 -57.08
C PRO A 278 -21.81 30.43 -56.10
N VAL A 279 -22.49 31.48 -55.63
CA VAL A 279 -21.86 32.55 -54.81
C VAL A 279 -22.26 32.54 -53.33
N VAL A 280 -23.20 31.71 -52.88
CA VAL A 280 -23.72 31.82 -51.49
C VAL A 280 -23.00 30.95 -50.46
N LYS A 281 -22.03 30.11 -50.85
CA LYS A 281 -21.41 29.15 -49.91
C LYS A 281 -20.13 29.61 -49.18
N LEU A 282 -19.95 30.92 -48.98
CA LEU A 282 -18.84 31.47 -48.19
C LEU A 282 -19.25 32.44 -47.06
N GLY A 283 -20.54 32.56 -46.73
CA GLY A 283 -21.02 33.42 -45.62
C GLY A 283 -21.15 32.72 -44.24
N LEU A 284 -21.24 31.40 -44.21
CA LEU A 284 -21.68 30.64 -43.01
C LEU A 284 -20.54 30.22 -42.05
N ARG A 285 -19.40 30.92 -42.08
CA ARG A 285 -18.26 30.61 -41.20
C ARG A 285 -17.78 31.77 -40.34
N LYS A 286 -18.43 32.95 -40.42
CA LYS A 286 -18.00 34.14 -39.68
C LYS A 286 -18.84 34.47 -38.44
N GLU A 287 -20.07 33.98 -38.34
CA GLU A 287 -20.95 34.26 -37.19
C GLU A 287 -20.64 33.42 -35.94
N HIS A 288 -20.05 32.22 -36.09
CA HIS A 288 -19.74 31.35 -34.95
C HIS A 288 -18.48 31.77 -34.16
N ASP A 289 -17.63 32.62 -34.74
CA ASP A 289 -16.42 33.09 -34.05
C ASP A 289 -16.66 34.37 -33.23
N GLU A 290 -17.69 35.17 -33.53
CA GLU A 290 -18.04 36.39 -32.78
C GLU A 290 -18.82 36.09 -31.47
N GLU A 291 -19.71 35.09 -31.44
CA GLU A 291 -20.43 34.69 -30.21
C GLU A 291 -19.51 34.13 -29.10
N ARG A 292 -18.36 33.57 -29.46
CA ARG A 292 -17.42 32.96 -28.50
C ARG A 292 -16.56 34.00 -27.76
N ASP A 293 -16.37 35.19 -28.33
CA ASP A 293 -15.53 36.23 -27.74
C ASP A 293 -16.33 37.19 -26.83
N GLU A 294 -17.64 37.37 -27.04
CA GLU A 294 -18.50 38.15 -26.13
C GLU A 294 -18.70 37.45 -24.77
N LEU A 295 -18.77 36.10 -24.75
CA LEU A 295 -18.87 35.30 -23.51
C LEU A 295 -17.62 35.34 -22.62
N LYS A 296 -16.46 35.75 -23.17
CA LYS A 296 -15.22 35.91 -22.41
C LYS A 296 -15.09 37.29 -21.73
N GLY A 297 -15.82 38.30 -22.20
CA GLY A 297 -15.82 39.64 -21.61
C GLY A 297 -16.59 39.74 -20.29
N GLU A 298 -17.71 39.02 -20.15
CA GLU A 298 -18.61 39.16 -19.00
C GLU A 298 -18.17 38.40 -17.73
N ARG A 299 -17.24 37.43 -17.84
CA ARG A 299 -16.76 36.65 -16.67
C ARG A 299 -15.60 37.29 -15.90
N ALA A 300 -14.99 38.35 -16.43
CA ALA A 300 -13.85 39.00 -15.79
C ALA A 300 -14.23 40.07 -14.72
N GLY A 301 -15.52 40.27 -14.43
CA GLY A 301 -16.01 41.38 -13.60
C GLY A 301 -16.55 41.05 -12.20
N LYS A 302 -16.48 39.81 -11.71
CA LYS A 302 -17.03 39.47 -10.38
C LYS A 302 -15.93 39.35 -9.33
N GLN A 303 -15.58 40.49 -8.74
CA GLN A 303 -14.78 40.58 -7.52
C GLN A 303 -15.71 40.31 -6.32
N TYR A 304 -15.51 39.21 -5.60
CA TYR A 304 -16.24 38.92 -4.37
C TYR A 304 -15.65 39.74 -3.21
N TRP A 305 -16.48 40.52 -2.54
CA TRP A 305 -16.16 41.14 -1.25
C TRP A 305 -16.31 40.10 -0.13
N ARG A 306 -15.32 40.06 0.76
CA ARG A 306 -15.27 39.18 1.92
C ARG A 306 -15.84 39.97 3.10
N ASP A 307 -17.00 39.58 3.61
CA ASP A 307 -17.54 40.12 4.85
C ASP A 307 -16.82 39.46 6.03
N GLU A 308 -16.11 40.26 6.80
CA GLU A 308 -15.60 39.90 8.13
C GLU A 308 -16.75 39.97 9.13
N LEU A 309 -16.92 38.91 9.93
CA LEU A 309 -17.32 38.91 11.34
C LEU A 309 -17.10 37.51 11.94
#